data_AF-A0A936B5D5-F1
#
_entry.id   AF-A0A936B5D5-F1
#
_cell.length_a   1.000
_cell.length_b   1.000
_cell.length_c   1.000
_cell.angle_alpha   90.00
_cell.angle_beta   90.00
_cell.angle_gamma   90.00
#
_symmetry.space_group_name_H-M   'P 1'
#
loop_
_entity.id
_entity.type
_entity.pdbx_description
1 polymer ?
#
loop_
_entity_poly.entity_id
_entity_poly.type
_entity_poly.pdbx_seq_one_letter_code
_entity_poly.pdbx_strand_id
1 'polypeptide(L)'
;MCGISGFIDKSHHLGVKQLIKYNEILSHRGPDGNGYELYNNDYATIGLAQVRLSILDLSQDGKQPMNFRNLTIVFNGEVYNFKEIRKELNQLGYEFISNSDTEVVLKSFDAWGLQCVDKFIGMFAFAIYDNTVQKLYLCRDRAGVKPLYYYCKDGLFLFGSELKVFLKTDGFTPEIDINSVKTFLNYGYVTNNKTILKNVYKLSPGNWMEVNVKDCNTEFHEYWSIGSCYQKEKYEMSFEDAVSEAENLIRKSAEYRMVSDVPVGVFLSSGFDSTLITSVLQQNRTEKLKTFTIGFQMVLMSQSMQKKLPIIWEQTILLMIVLIKML
;
A
#
# COMPACT_ATOMS: atom_id res chain seq x y z
N MET A 1 5.33 8.46 1.46
CA MET A 1 4.65 7.38 0.71
C MET A 1 3.42 7.98 0.06
N CYS A 2 2.97 7.59 -1.12
CA CYS A 2 1.75 8.16 -1.68
C CYS A 2 0.50 7.94 -0.80
N GLY A 3 -0.58 8.65 -1.10
CA GLY A 3 -1.91 8.44 -0.54
C GLY A 3 -2.94 8.32 -1.67
N ILE A 4 -3.82 7.32 -1.58
CA ILE A 4 -4.93 7.13 -2.52
C ILE A 4 -6.26 7.27 -1.79
N SER A 5 -7.27 7.75 -2.50
CA SER A 5 -8.63 7.91 -2.00
C SER A 5 -9.63 8.00 -3.14
N GLY A 6 -10.90 7.76 -2.86
CA GLY A 6 -11.96 7.91 -3.84
C GLY A 6 -13.30 7.43 -3.35
N PHE A 7 -14.29 7.54 -4.22
CA PHE A 7 -15.68 7.20 -3.90
C PHE A 7 -16.47 6.74 -5.14
N ILE A 8 -17.56 6.02 -4.86
CA ILE A 8 -18.71 5.86 -5.75
C ILE A 8 -19.92 6.37 -4.96
N ASP A 9 -20.61 7.36 -5.49
CA ASP A 9 -21.78 7.97 -4.88
C ASP A 9 -22.98 7.92 -5.82
N LYS A 10 -23.93 7.02 -5.53
CA LYS A 10 -25.17 6.85 -6.31
C LYS A 10 -26.15 8.02 -6.15
N SER A 11 -25.96 8.87 -5.14
CA SER A 11 -26.79 10.05 -4.93
C SER A 11 -26.29 11.29 -5.68
N HIS A 12 -25.13 11.20 -6.32
CA HIS A 12 -24.49 12.30 -7.06
C HIS A 12 -24.26 13.58 -6.24
N HIS A 13 -24.13 13.46 -4.92
CA HIS A 13 -23.87 14.60 -4.04
C HIS A 13 -22.38 14.94 -3.97
N LEU A 14 -21.51 13.92 -4.01
CA LEU A 14 -20.07 14.10 -4.02
C LEU A 14 -19.56 14.52 -5.40
N GLY A 15 -18.49 15.32 -5.42
CA GLY A 15 -17.88 15.83 -6.65
C GLY A 15 -16.45 16.31 -6.43
N VAL A 16 -15.96 17.18 -7.32
CA VAL A 16 -14.56 17.67 -7.30
C VAL A 16 -14.14 18.24 -5.95
N LYS A 17 -15.02 18.99 -5.27
CA LYS A 17 -14.71 19.57 -3.95
C LYS A 17 -14.33 18.50 -2.91
N GLN A 18 -14.92 17.31 -2.99
CA GLN A 18 -14.61 16.21 -2.08
C GLN A 18 -13.22 15.62 -2.38
N LEU A 19 -12.85 15.50 -3.65
CA LEU A 19 -11.53 15.00 -4.07
C LEU A 19 -10.40 15.95 -3.65
N ILE A 20 -10.63 17.27 -3.75
CA ILE A 20 -9.69 18.28 -3.26
C ILE A 20 -9.48 18.13 -1.74
N LYS A 21 -10.57 18.00 -0.96
CA LYS A 21 -10.48 17.74 0.50
C LYS A 21 -9.63 16.52 0.79
N TYR A 22 -9.81 15.42 0.05
CA TYR A 22 -9.02 14.20 0.26
C TYR A 22 -7.53 14.44 0.02
N ASN A 23 -7.18 15.14 -1.06
CA ASN A 23 -5.78 15.46 -1.36
C ASN A 23 -5.15 16.33 -0.25
N GLU A 24 -5.86 17.34 0.24
CA GLU A 24 -5.36 18.19 1.34
C GLU A 24 -5.05 17.38 2.61
N ILE A 25 -5.95 16.47 2.99
CA ILE A 25 -5.82 15.65 4.21
C ILE A 25 -4.71 14.62 4.10
N LEU A 26 -4.44 14.12 2.89
CA LEU A 26 -3.40 13.13 2.66
C LEU A 26 -2.05 13.76 2.28
N SER A 27 -1.96 15.08 2.13
CA SER A 27 -0.76 15.79 1.66
C SER A 27 0.53 15.43 2.42
N HIS A 28 0.45 15.11 3.72
CA HIS A 28 1.61 14.66 4.52
C HIS A 28 2.24 13.36 4.01
N ARG A 29 1.49 12.56 3.26
CA ARG A 29 1.97 11.32 2.65
C ARG A 29 2.77 11.64 1.38
N GLY A 30 2.19 12.44 0.50
CA GLY A 30 2.70 12.76 -0.83
C GLY A 30 2.80 14.26 -1.09
N PRO A 31 3.88 14.92 -0.65
CA PRO A 31 4.04 16.38 -0.78
C PRO A 31 4.48 16.83 -2.18
N ASP A 32 4.91 15.93 -3.06
CA ASP A 32 5.52 16.29 -4.35
C ASP A 32 4.49 16.58 -5.46
N GLY A 33 3.26 16.11 -5.30
CA GLY A 33 2.22 16.31 -6.30
C GLY A 33 0.87 15.77 -5.87
N ASN A 34 -0.17 16.17 -6.58
CA ASN A 34 -1.51 15.65 -6.39
C ASN A 34 -2.28 15.63 -7.72
N GLY A 35 -3.35 14.84 -7.75
CA GLY A 35 -4.26 14.77 -8.88
C GLY A 35 -5.58 14.13 -8.47
N TYR A 36 -6.58 14.27 -9.33
CA TYR A 36 -7.87 13.64 -9.17
C TYR A 36 -8.56 13.52 -10.52
N GLU A 37 -9.51 12.60 -10.61
CA GLU A 37 -10.42 12.44 -11.73
C GLU A 37 -11.84 12.18 -11.23
N LEU A 38 -12.82 12.71 -11.96
CA LEU A 38 -14.23 12.59 -11.68
C LEU A 38 -14.95 12.08 -12.92
N TYR A 39 -15.74 11.03 -12.75
CA TYR A 39 -16.59 10.45 -13.76
C TYR A 39 -18.04 10.57 -13.30
N ASN A 40 -18.93 10.96 -14.21
CA ASN A 40 -20.37 10.97 -13.97
C ASN A 40 -21.02 10.09 -15.03
N ASN A 41 -21.86 9.16 -14.60
CA ASN A 41 -22.70 8.35 -15.48
C ASN A 41 -24.11 8.24 -14.89
N ASP A 42 -24.99 7.47 -15.54
CA ASP A 42 -26.38 7.33 -15.11
C ASP A 42 -26.56 6.60 -13.76
N TYR A 43 -25.51 5.97 -13.24
CA TYR A 43 -25.55 5.15 -12.04
C TYR A 43 -25.02 5.86 -10.80
N ALA A 44 -23.92 6.61 -10.94
CA ALA A 44 -23.21 7.22 -9.83
C ALA A 44 -22.22 8.31 -10.28
N THR A 45 -21.78 9.12 -9.32
CA THR A 45 -20.54 9.89 -9.43
C THR A 45 -19.38 9.07 -8.89
N ILE A 46 -18.31 8.94 -9.67
CA ILE A 46 -17.11 8.19 -9.32
C ILE A 46 -15.93 9.15 -9.25
N GLY A 47 -15.20 9.12 -8.14
CA GLY A 47 -14.05 9.98 -7.94
C GLY A 47 -12.82 9.19 -7.52
N LEU A 48 -11.67 9.49 -8.13
CA LEU A 48 -10.36 8.95 -7.75
C LEU A 48 -9.41 10.11 -7.48
N ALA A 49 -8.67 10.06 -6.37
CA ALA A 49 -7.75 11.10 -5.95
C ALA A 49 -6.45 10.50 -5.40
N GLN A 50 -5.35 11.19 -5.65
CA GLN A 50 -4.02 10.74 -5.27
C GLN A 50 -3.12 11.91 -4.88
N VAL A 51 -2.28 11.66 -3.88
CA VAL A 51 -1.14 12.51 -3.51
C VAL A 51 0.15 11.72 -3.63
N ARG A 52 1.16 12.33 -4.24
CA ARG A 52 2.36 11.67 -4.74
C ARG A 52 3.59 12.03 -3.91
N LEU A 53 4.31 11.01 -3.48
CA LEU A 53 5.72 11.12 -3.14
C LEU A 53 6.50 10.49 -4.31
N SER A 54 7.21 11.31 -5.07
CA SER A 54 7.94 10.90 -6.27
C SER A 54 9.23 10.20 -5.86
N ILE A 55 9.23 8.86 -5.93
CA ILE A 55 10.35 7.97 -5.62
C ILE A 55 10.92 7.34 -6.90
N LEU A 56 10.02 6.87 -7.78
CA LEU A 56 10.31 6.36 -9.12
C LEU A 56 9.67 7.28 -10.16
N ASP A 57 10.42 7.58 -11.21
CA ASP A 57 10.06 8.46 -12.31
C ASP A 57 9.66 9.87 -11.85
N LEU A 58 10.64 10.75 -11.64
CA LEU A 58 10.40 12.11 -11.14
C LEU A 58 9.71 13.04 -12.15
N SER A 59 9.41 12.55 -13.36
CA SER A 59 8.74 13.32 -14.41
C SER A 59 7.24 13.49 -14.16
N GLN A 60 6.59 14.27 -15.05
CA GLN A 60 5.13 14.38 -15.10
C GLN A 60 4.44 13.12 -15.63
N ASP A 61 5.18 12.23 -16.32
CA ASP A 61 4.61 11.02 -16.90
C ASP A 61 4.23 9.99 -15.82
N GLY A 62 4.79 10.12 -14.60
CA GLY A 62 4.39 9.36 -13.42
C GLY A 62 3.22 9.96 -12.62
N LYS A 63 2.52 10.98 -13.14
CA LYS A 63 1.39 11.62 -12.47
C LYS A 63 0.20 10.67 -12.36
N GLN A 64 -0.57 10.82 -11.27
CA GLN A 64 -1.76 10.03 -11.00
C GLN A 64 -2.97 10.93 -10.66
N PRO A 65 -4.23 10.50 -10.90
CA PRO A 65 -4.63 9.25 -11.56
C PRO A 65 -4.04 9.08 -12.96
N MET A 66 -3.70 7.84 -13.32
CA MET A 66 -3.08 7.50 -14.60
C MET A 66 -4.07 6.73 -15.46
N ASN A 67 -4.11 7.03 -16.76
CA ASN A 67 -5.09 6.45 -17.68
C ASN A 67 -4.43 5.56 -18.73
N PHE A 68 -5.14 4.51 -19.11
CA PHE A 68 -4.82 3.68 -20.25
C PHE A 68 -6.11 3.10 -20.83
N ARG A 69 -6.47 3.51 -22.06
CA ARG A 69 -7.76 3.18 -22.68
C ARG A 69 -8.94 3.60 -21.78
N ASN A 70 -9.73 2.64 -21.30
CA ASN A 70 -10.90 2.87 -20.44
C ASN A 70 -10.59 2.69 -18.94
N LEU A 71 -9.32 2.51 -18.59
CA LEU A 71 -8.87 2.25 -17.23
C LEU A 71 -8.22 3.48 -16.62
N THR A 72 -8.54 3.73 -15.35
CA THR A 72 -7.93 4.79 -14.54
C THR A 72 -7.41 4.20 -13.24
N ILE A 73 -6.14 4.42 -12.91
CA ILE A 73 -5.51 3.92 -11.67
C ILE A 73 -5.13 5.04 -10.71
N VAL A 74 -5.32 4.77 -9.42
CA VAL A 74 -4.57 5.40 -8.33
C VAL A 74 -3.80 4.33 -7.55
N PHE A 75 -2.52 4.58 -7.29
CA PHE A 75 -1.56 3.62 -6.79
C PHE A 75 -0.71 4.22 -5.66
N ASN A 76 -0.67 3.52 -4.53
CA ASN A 76 0.24 3.80 -3.41
C ASN A 76 1.06 2.54 -3.14
N GLY A 77 2.30 2.53 -3.63
CA GLY A 77 3.14 1.36 -3.52
C GLY A 77 4.39 1.44 -4.36
N GLU A 78 5.04 0.29 -4.46
CA GLU A 78 6.12 -0.03 -5.39
C GLU A 78 5.93 -1.48 -5.86
N VAL A 79 5.97 -1.71 -7.17
CA VAL A 79 6.20 -3.04 -7.75
C VAL A 79 7.67 -3.14 -8.11
N TYR A 80 8.46 -3.83 -7.28
CA TYR A 80 9.92 -3.87 -7.39
C TYR A 80 10.40 -4.52 -8.69
N ASN A 81 9.67 -5.52 -9.19
CA ASN A 81 9.99 -6.24 -10.41
C ASN A 81 9.27 -5.67 -11.66
N PHE A 82 8.93 -4.38 -11.66
CA PHE A 82 8.22 -3.75 -12.78
C PHE A 82 9.00 -3.79 -14.09
N LYS A 83 10.35 -3.81 -14.04
CA LYS A 83 11.21 -3.87 -15.24
C LYS A 83 11.13 -5.24 -15.92
N GLU A 84 11.04 -6.32 -15.14
CA GLU A 84 10.81 -7.67 -15.66
C GLU A 84 9.43 -7.76 -16.32
N ILE A 85 8.39 -7.30 -15.62
CA ILE A 85 7.01 -7.35 -16.12
C ILE A 85 6.86 -6.48 -17.37
N ARG A 86 7.51 -5.31 -17.42
CA ARG A 86 7.54 -4.45 -18.62
C ARG A 86 8.07 -5.19 -19.84
N LYS A 87 9.12 -6.01 -19.69
CA LYS A 87 9.64 -6.81 -20.82
C LYS A 87 8.62 -7.82 -21.32
N GLU A 88 7.90 -8.50 -20.43
CA GLU A 88 6.81 -9.40 -20.81
C GLU A 88 5.69 -8.65 -21.55
N LEU A 89 5.28 -7.48 -21.06
CA LEU A 89 4.25 -6.66 -21.72
C LEU A 89 4.70 -6.13 -23.08
N ASN A 90 5.96 -5.73 -23.24
CA ASN A 90 6.51 -5.35 -24.54
C ASN A 90 6.42 -6.49 -25.56
N GLN A 91 6.66 -7.74 -25.14
CA GLN A 91 6.50 -8.92 -26.01
C GLN A 91 5.05 -9.16 -26.42
N LEU A 92 4.09 -8.71 -25.61
CA LEU A 92 2.65 -8.71 -25.94
C LEU A 92 2.21 -7.49 -26.77
N GLY A 93 3.13 -6.60 -27.13
CA GLY A 93 2.86 -5.43 -27.97
C GLY A 93 2.44 -4.17 -27.21
N TYR A 94 2.62 -4.11 -25.88
CA TYR A 94 2.40 -2.89 -25.12
C TYR A 94 3.60 -1.95 -25.28
N GLU A 95 3.32 -0.69 -25.62
CA GLU A 95 4.30 0.40 -25.59
C GLU A 95 4.24 1.11 -24.25
N PHE A 96 5.26 1.87 -23.84
CA PHE A 96 5.27 2.61 -22.58
C PHE A 96 5.74 4.04 -22.77
N ILE A 97 5.13 4.96 -22.03
CA ILE A 97 5.46 6.39 -22.08
C ILE A 97 6.31 6.77 -20.86
N SER A 98 5.90 6.33 -19.66
CA SER A 98 6.58 6.60 -18.41
C SER A 98 7.57 5.48 -18.06
N ASN A 99 8.46 5.75 -17.11
CA ASN A 99 9.29 4.74 -16.45
C ASN A 99 8.73 4.33 -15.08
N SER A 100 7.52 4.79 -14.74
CA SER A 100 6.83 4.42 -13.51
C SER A 100 6.37 2.96 -13.53
N ASP A 101 6.44 2.34 -12.36
CA ASP A 101 5.80 1.06 -12.08
C ASP A 101 4.27 1.14 -12.14
N THR A 102 3.68 2.32 -11.91
CA THR A 102 2.23 2.54 -12.00
C THR A 102 1.68 2.21 -13.39
N GLU A 103 2.39 2.60 -14.45
CA GLU A 103 2.00 2.27 -15.82
C GLU A 103 2.09 0.77 -16.10
N VAL A 104 3.09 0.10 -15.52
CA VAL A 104 3.23 -1.36 -15.58
C VAL A 104 2.06 -2.04 -14.89
N VAL A 105 1.66 -1.58 -13.70
CA VAL A 105 0.48 -2.13 -12.99
C VAL A 105 -0.78 -1.97 -13.82
N LEU A 106 -1.03 -0.77 -14.35
CA LEU A 106 -2.22 -0.49 -15.15
C LEU A 106 -2.29 -1.34 -16.42
N LYS A 107 -1.19 -1.44 -17.16
CA LYS A 107 -1.11 -2.26 -18.38
C LYS A 107 -1.13 -3.76 -18.10
N SER A 108 -0.58 -4.19 -16.96
CA SER A 108 -0.70 -5.59 -16.52
C SER A 108 -2.15 -5.97 -16.24
N PHE A 109 -2.94 -5.05 -15.66
CA PHE A 109 -4.36 -5.28 -15.46
C PHE A 109 -5.13 -5.37 -16.78
N ASP A 110 -4.84 -4.49 -17.75
CA ASP A 110 -5.42 -4.60 -19.10
C ASP A 110 -5.07 -5.93 -19.79
N ALA A 111 -3.83 -6.41 -19.64
CA ALA A 111 -3.35 -7.64 -20.29
C ALA A 111 -3.87 -8.94 -19.64
N TRP A 112 -3.94 -8.97 -18.29
CA TRP A 112 -4.13 -10.20 -17.53
C TRP A 112 -5.25 -10.13 -16.50
N GLY A 113 -5.99 -9.03 -16.40
CA GLY A 113 -7.05 -8.84 -15.41
C GLY A 113 -6.52 -8.92 -13.98
N LEU A 114 -7.31 -9.50 -13.08
CA LEU A 114 -6.95 -9.62 -11.67
C LEU A 114 -5.73 -10.51 -11.41
N GLN A 115 -5.44 -11.45 -12.31
CA GLN A 115 -4.31 -12.38 -12.21
C GLN A 115 -2.95 -11.68 -12.36
N CYS A 116 -2.93 -10.41 -12.79
CA CYS A 116 -1.68 -9.66 -12.90
C CYS A 116 -0.89 -9.60 -11.57
N VAL A 117 -1.57 -9.60 -10.42
CA VAL A 117 -0.91 -9.47 -9.10
C VAL A 117 -0.06 -10.68 -8.71
N ASP A 118 -0.29 -11.83 -9.34
CA ASP A 118 0.53 -13.02 -9.09
C ASP A 118 1.97 -12.82 -9.58
N LYS A 119 2.15 -11.92 -10.56
CA LYS A 119 3.45 -11.52 -11.09
C LYS A 119 4.14 -10.45 -10.26
N PHE A 120 3.43 -9.76 -9.36
CA PHE A 120 3.98 -8.60 -8.65
C PHE A 120 4.81 -9.01 -7.43
N ILE A 121 6.02 -8.47 -7.34
CA ILE A 121 6.85 -8.48 -6.14
C ILE A 121 6.89 -7.04 -5.63
N GLY A 122 6.24 -6.76 -4.52
CA GLY A 122 6.08 -5.36 -4.10
C GLY A 122 5.31 -5.16 -2.80
N MET A 123 5.15 -3.89 -2.47
CA MET A 123 4.24 -3.40 -1.42
C MET A 123 3.32 -2.37 -2.07
N PHE A 124 2.02 -2.61 -2.09
CA PHE A 124 1.11 -1.78 -2.87
C PHE A 124 -0.32 -1.84 -2.35
N ALA A 125 -1.01 -0.73 -2.54
CA ALA A 125 -2.44 -0.59 -2.49
C ALA A 125 -2.84 0.24 -3.70
N PHE A 126 -3.81 -0.22 -4.47
CA PHE A 126 -4.27 0.52 -5.64
C PHE A 126 -5.75 0.32 -5.92
N ALA A 127 -6.31 1.28 -6.65
CA ALA A 127 -7.66 1.20 -7.18
C ALA A 127 -7.64 1.45 -8.69
N ILE A 128 -8.30 0.59 -9.47
CA ILE A 128 -8.48 0.72 -10.92
C ILE A 128 -9.97 0.84 -11.20
N TYR A 129 -10.39 1.94 -11.81
CA TYR A 129 -11.73 2.09 -12.36
C TYR A 129 -11.73 1.68 -13.83
N ASP A 130 -12.63 0.77 -14.19
CA ASP A 130 -12.89 0.37 -15.57
C ASP A 130 -14.23 0.96 -16.02
N ASN A 131 -14.14 1.95 -16.91
CA ASN A 131 -15.30 2.65 -17.45
C ASN A 131 -16.09 1.83 -18.49
N THR A 132 -15.52 0.75 -19.04
CA THR A 132 -16.27 -0.13 -19.96
C THR A 132 -17.21 -1.05 -19.20
N VAL A 133 -16.71 -1.72 -18.15
CA VAL A 133 -17.52 -2.69 -17.39
C VAL A 133 -18.19 -2.09 -16.15
N GLN A 134 -17.93 -0.81 -15.85
CA GLN A 134 -18.52 -0.09 -14.72
C GLN A 134 -18.18 -0.76 -13.38
N LYS A 135 -16.90 -1.07 -13.20
CA LYS A 135 -16.36 -1.68 -11.98
C LYS A 135 -15.16 -0.89 -11.45
N LEU A 136 -15.06 -0.84 -10.13
CA LEU A 136 -13.89 -0.36 -9.41
C LEU A 136 -13.21 -1.55 -8.72
N TYR A 137 -11.92 -1.73 -8.97
CA TYR A 137 -11.12 -2.82 -8.43
C TYR A 137 -10.12 -2.28 -7.43
N LEU A 138 -10.14 -2.77 -6.20
CA LEU A 138 -9.18 -2.42 -5.16
C LEU A 138 -8.28 -3.63 -4.87
N CYS A 139 -6.97 -3.42 -4.82
CA CYS A 139 -6.01 -4.46 -4.45
C CYS A 139 -5.14 -4.01 -3.29
N ARG A 140 -4.82 -4.95 -2.39
CA ARG A 140 -3.83 -4.76 -1.34
C ARG A 140 -2.76 -5.87 -1.39
N ASP A 141 -1.51 -5.50 -1.16
CA ASP A 141 -0.37 -6.41 -1.22
C ASP A 141 -0.46 -7.58 -0.23
N ARG A 142 0.34 -8.62 -0.50
CA ARG A 142 0.36 -9.90 0.22
C ARG A 142 0.44 -9.74 1.74
N ALA A 143 1.33 -8.86 2.22
CA ALA A 143 1.54 -8.64 3.65
C ALA A 143 0.73 -7.47 4.22
N GLY A 144 -0.01 -6.74 3.38
CA GLY A 144 -0.79 -5.58 3.77
C GLY A 144 0.08 -4.40 4.21
N VAL A 145 1.30 -4.27 3.66
CA VAL A 145 2.26 -3.21 4.00
C VAL A 145 1.66 -1.84 3.71
N LYS A 146 1.00 -1.68 2.56
CA LYS A 146 0.31 -0.42 2.23
C LYS A 146 -1.12 -0.45 2.78
N PRO A 147 -1.56 0.61 3.48
CA PRO A 147 -2.89 0.65 4.05
C PRO A 147 -3.95 0.91 2.96
N LEU A 148 -5.07 0.20 3.05
CA LEU A 148 -6.25 0.44 2.24
C LEU A 148 -7.50 0.13 3.06
N TYR A 149 -8.33 1.14 3.22
CA TYR A 149 -9.58 1.08 3.96
C TYR A 149 -10.75 1.33 3.00
N TYR A 150 -11.92 0.80 3.34
CA TYR A 150 -13.14 1.02 2.58
C TYR A 150 -14.38 1.12 3.49
N TYR A 151 -15.44 1.69 2.93
CA TYR A 151 -16.79 1.79 3.50
C TYR A 151 -17.79 1.54 2.39
N CYS A 152 -18.87 0.81 2.68
CA CYS A 152 -19.99 0.62 1.77
C CYS A 152 -21.30 0.62 2.54
N LYS A 153 -22.17 1.59 2.27
CA LYS A 153 -23.52 1.65 2.85
C LYS A 153 -24.40 2.63 2.08
N ASP A 154 -25.69 2.33 1.94
CA ASP A 154 -26.72 3.27 1.44
C ASP A 154 -26.36 3.91 0.07
N GLY A 155 -25.74 3.13 -0.83
CA GLY A 155 -25.32 3.61 -2.16
C GLY A 155 -24.06 4.48 -2.17
N LEU A 156 -23.36 4.60 -1.04
CA LEU A 156 -22.09 5.29 -0.91
C LEU A 156 -20.97 4.27 -0.65
N PHE A 157 -20.01 4.21 -1.57
CA PHE A 157 -18.76 3.49 -1.40
C PHE A 157 -17.61 4.48 -1.28
N LEU A 158 -16.75 4.31 -0.26
CA LEU A 158 -15.57 5.14 -0.04
C LEU A 158 -14.33 4.26 0.10
N PHE A 159 -13.19 4.73 -0.35
CA PHE A 159 -11.90 4.11 -0.05
C PHE A 159 -10.82 5.14 0.23
N GLY A 160 -9.79 4.73 0.98
CA GLY A 160 -8.66 5.59 1.28
C GLY A 160 -7.50 4.91 1.98
N SER A 161 -6.32 5.52 1.90
CA SER A 161 -5.12 5.08 2.63
C SER A 161 -5.17 5.34 4.14
N GLU A 162 -6.03 6.26 4.61
CA GLU A 162 -6.17 6.62 6.02
C GLU A 162 -7.63 6.84 6.40
N LEU A 163 -7.97 6.57 7.68
CA LEU A 163 -9.33 6.79 8.20
C LEU A 163 -9.80 8.25 8.13
N LYS A 164 -8.86 9.21 8.07
CA LYS A 164 -9.16 10.65 7.95
C LYS A 164 -9.95 10.99 6.68
N VAL A 165 -9.81 10.20 5.63
CA VAL A 165 -10.56 10.36 4.36
C VAL A 165 -12.07 10.26 4.64
N PHE A 166 -12.49 9.22 5.36
CA PHE A 166 -13.89 8.96 5.70
C PHE A 166 -14.46 10.06 6.60
N LEU A 167 -13.72 10.43 7.65
CA LEU A 167 -14.12 11.49 8.60
C LEU A 167 -14.35 12.86 7.96
N LYS A 168 -13.85 13.07 6.74
CA LYS A 168 -13.93 14.33 6.00
C LYS A 168 -14.75 14.21 4.72
N THR A 169 -15.48 13.10 4.57
CA THR A 169 -16.42 12.88 3.47
C THR A 169 -17.76 13.49 3.82
N ASP A 170 -18.27 14.36 2.95
CA ASP A 170 -19.60 14.93 3.11
C ASP A 170 -20.66 13.80 3.05
N GLY A 171 -21.63 13.80 3.96
CA GLY A 171 -22.63 12.74 4.08
C GLY A 171 -22.18 11.49 4.85
N PHE A 172 -20.91 11.35 5.21
CA PHE A 172 -20.45 10.28 6.11
C PHE A 172 -20.65 10.69 7.58
N THR A 173 -21.34 9.85 8.35
CA THR A 173 -21.52 10.04 9.80
C THR A 173 -20.65 9.03 10.56
N PRO A 174 -19.63 9.48 11.30
CA PRO A 174 -18.75 8.58 12.05
C PRO A 174 -19.47 7.97 13.27
N GLU A 175 -19.54 6.65 13.31
CA GLU A 175 -19.97 5.88 14.48
C GLU A 175 -18.78 5.06 15.01
N ILE A 176 -18.59 5.01 16.32
CA ILE A 176 -17.54 4.18 16.94
C ILE A 176 -18.04 2.74 17.08
N ASP A 177 -17.25 1.76 16.63
CA ASP A 177 -17.51 0.35 16.93
C ASP A 177 -16.98 0.00 18.32
N ILE A 178 -17.90 -0.11 19.28
CA ILE A 178 -17.60 -0.45 20.67
C ILE A 178 -16.85 -1.78 20.79
N ASN A 179 -17.09 -2.74 19.89
CA ASN A 179 -16.35 -4.00 19.92
C ASN A 179 -14.88 -3.80 19.53
N SER A 180 -14.62 -2.96 18.53
CA SER A 180 -13.25 -2.61 18.12
C SER A 180 -12.50 -1.84 19.23
N VAL A 181 -13.20 -0.99 19.99
CA VAL A 181 -12.63 -0.36 21.19
C VAL A 181 -12.24 -1.40 22.25
N LYS A 182 -13.12 -2.36 22.56
CA LYS A 182 -12.81 -3.44 23.50
C LYS A 182 -11.58 -4.24 23.07
N THR A 183 -11.50 -4.60 21.79
CA THR A 183 -10.34 -5.29 21.22
C THR A 183 -9.06 -4.47 21.37
N PHE A 184 -9.11 -3.17 21.06
CA PHE A 184 -7.96 -2.28 21.24
C PHE A 184 -7.51 -2.19 22.70
N LEU A 185 -8.45 -2.07 23.65
CA LEU A 185 -8.11 -2.01 25.08
C LEU A 185 -7.53 -3.33 25.61
N ASN A 186 -7.96 -4.47 25.07
CA ASN A 186 -7.47 -5.79 25.49
C ASN A 186 -6.11 -6.15 24.87
N TYR A 187 -5.86 -5.77 23.61
CA TYR A 187 -4.71 -6.25 22.83
C TYR A 187 -3.73 -5.16 22.38
N GLY A 188 -4.06 -3.88 22.56
CA GLY A 188 -3.28 -2.74 22.06
C GLY A 188 -3.47 -2.42 20.57
N TYR A 189 -4.28 -3.19 19.86
CA TYR A 189 -4.61 -2.98 18.43
C TYR A 189 -5.98 -3.54 18.07
N VAL A 190 -6.56 -3.10 16.95
CA VAL A 190 -7.84 -3.63 16.43
C VAL A 190 -7.58 -4.82 15.51
N THR A 191 -8.09 -5.99 15.89
CA THR A 191 -7.89 -7.26 15.17
C THR A 191 -8.70 -7.33 13.86
N ASN A 192 -8.35 -8.30 13.02
CA ASN A 192 -8.98 -8.60 11.74
C ASN A 192 -9.02 -7.35 10.82
N ASN A 193 -10.05 -7.30 9.98
CA ASN A 193 -10.27 -6.22 9.03
C ASN A 193 -11.04 -5.04 9.63
N LYS A 194 -11.27 -5.00 10.95
CA LYS A 194 -12.06 -3.94 11.58
C LYS A 194 -11.24 -2.68 11.83
N THR A 195 -11.93 -1.55 11.94
CA THR A 195 -11.36 -0.28 12.37
C THR A 195 -12.12 0.22 13.60
N ILE A 196 -11.68 1.33 14.20
CA ILE A 196 -12.45 1.97 15.28
C ILE A 196 -13.81 2.51 14.80
N LEU A 197 -13.97 2.73 13.49
CA LEU A 197 -15.18 3.23 12.88
C LEU A 197 -16.06 2.07 12.43
N LYS A 198 -17.34 2.14 12.79
CA LYS A 198 -18.36 1.18 12.34
C LYS A 198 -18.53 1.27 10.83
N ASN A 199 -18.70 0.12 10.19
CA ASN A 199 -18.83 -0.06 8.74
C ASN A 199 -17.61 0.39 7.91
N VAL A 200 -16.50 0.78 8.56
CA VAL A 200 -15.22 1.05 7.88
C VAL A 200 -14.28 -0.10 8.16
N TYR A 201 -13.76 -0.70 7.10
CA TYR A 201 -12.96 -1.91 7.16
C TYR A 201 -11.61 -1.71 6.47
N LYS A 202 -10.59 -2.44 6.90
CA LYS A 202 -9.34 -2.66 6.17
C LYS A 202 -9.60 -3.71 5.09
N LEU A 203 -9.16 -3.48 3.86
CA LEU A 203 -9.06 -4.59 2.89
C LEU A 203 -8.02 -5.60 3.43
N SER A 204 -8.35 -6.89 3.42
CA SER A 204 -7.42 -7.94 3.86
C SER A 204 -6.10 -7.86 3.08
N PRO A 205 -4.96 -8.20 3.71
CA PRO A 205 -3.73 -8.50 2.97
C PRO A 205 -3.98 -9.58 1.90
N GLY A 206 -3.32 -9.48 0.74
CA GLY A 206 -3.41 -10.51 -0.30
C GLY A 206 -4.79 -10.66 -0.94
N ASN A 207 -5.61 -9.61 -0.92
CA ASN A 207 -6.98 -9.64 -1.45
C ASN A 207 -7.24 -8.52 -2.47
N TRP A 208 -8.11 -8.87 -3.42
CA TRP A 208 -8.86 -7.96 -4.27
C TRP A 208 -10.25 -7.70 -3.72
N MET A 209 -10.80 -6.56 -4.10
CA MET A 209 -12.20 -6.23 -3.94
C MET A 209 -12.72 -5.64 -5.24
N GLU A 210 -13.74 -6.26 -5.82
CA GLU A 210 -14.51 -5.67 -6.91
C GLU A 210 -15.69 -4.90 -6.36
N VAL A 211 -15.98 -3.74 -6.93
CA VAL A 211 -17.15 -2.94 -6.61
C VAL A 211 -17.88 -2.63 -7.90
N ASN A 212 -19.11 -3.10 -8.03
CA ASN A 212 -19.96 -2.77 -9.15
C ASN A 212 -20.55 -1.37 -8.97
N VAL A 213 -20.30 -0.46 -9.91
CA VAL A 213 -20.74 0.94 -9.82
C VAL A 213 -22.25 1.07 -9.86
N LYS A 214 -22.96 0.12 -10.50
CA LYS A 214 -24.42 0.18 -10.71
C LYS A 214 -25.21 -0.02 -9.43
N ASP A 215 -24.72 -0.88 -8.54
CA ASP A 215 -25.43 -1.31 -7.33
C ASP A 215 -24.61 -1.20 -6.03
N CYS A 216 -23.32 -0.86 -6.13
CA CYS A 216 -22.35 -0.86 -5.03
C CYS A 216 -22.15 -2.24 -4.38
N ASN A 217 -22.52 -3.32 -5.07
CA ASN A 217 -22.23 -4.68 -4.60
C ASN A 217 -20.73 -4.94 -4.64
N THR A 218 -20.26 -5.68 -3.64
CA THR A 218 -18.84 -5.93 -3.42
C THR A 218 -18.53 -7.42 -3.44
N GLU A 219 -17.49 -7.79 -4.17
CA GLU A 219 -16.96 -9.16 -4.22
C GLU A 219 -15.51 -9.14 -3.78
N PHE A 220 -15.07 -10.19 -3.07
CA PHE A 220 -13.72 -10.30 -2.54
C PHE A 220 -13.04 -11.54 -3.10
N HIS A 221 -11.77 -11.37 -3.51
CA HIS A 221 -10.96 -12.48 -4.04
C HIS A 221 -9.61 -12.51 -3.32
N GLU A 222 -9.36 -13.58 -2.58
CA GLU A 222 -8.04 -13.83 -2.00
C GLU A 222 -7.12 -14.39 -3.10
N TYR A 223 -6.06 -13.64 -3.44
CA TYR A 223 -5.02 -14.10 -4.37
C TYR A 223 -3.79 -14.63 -3.62
N TRP A 224 -3.66 -14.30 -2.33
CA TRP A 224 -2.55 -14.78 -1.51
C TRP A 224 -2.93 -14.82 -0.03
N SER A 225 -2.57 -15.91 0.66
CA SER A 225 -2.59 -15.97 2.12
C SER A 225 -1.41 -16.72 2.70
N ILE A 226 -0.96 -16.26 3.87
CA ILE A 226 0.07 -16.96 4.63
C ILE A 226 -0.38 -18.37 5.05
N GLY A 227 -1.68 -18.55 5.33
CA GLY A 227 -2.27 -19.85 5.67
C GLY A 227 -2.09 -20.87 4.55
N SER A 228 -2.36 -20.49 3.30
CA SER A 228 -2.13 -21.37 2.14
C SER A 228 -0.66 -21.76 1.98
N CYS A 229 0.27 -20.89 2.38
CA CYS A 229 1.71 -21.19 2.32
C CYS A 229 2.13 -22.25 3.35
N TYR A 230 1.57 -22.21 4.56
CA TYR A 230 1.84 -23.20 5.61
C TYR A 230 1.19 -24.56 5.37
N GLN A 231 0.20 -24.63 4.47
CA GLN A 231 -0.45 -25.88 4.07
C GLN A 231 0.31 -26.62 2.96
N LYS A 232 1.32 -25.99 2.33
CA LYS A 232 2.15 -26.66 1.32
C LYS A 232 3.02 -27.74 1.95
N GLU A 233 3.42 -28.72 1.15
CA GLU A 233 4.36 -29.74 1.56
C GLU A 233 5.67 -29.10 2.04
N LYS A 234 6.28 -29.71 3.06
CA LYS A 234 7.58 -29.25 3.57
C LYS A 234 8.62 -29.46 2.48
N TYR A 235 9.52 -28.49 2.34
CA TYR A 235 10.68 -28.65 1.48
C TYR A 235 11.56 -29.79 2.01
N GLU A 236 11.87 -30.76 1.14
CA GLU A 236 12.92 -31.73 1.39
C GLU A 236 14.25 -31.12 0.93
N MET A 237 15.01 -30.57 1.87
CA MET A 237 16.31 -29.97 1.61
C MET A 237 17.26 -30.16 2.79
N SER A 238 18.57 -30.20 2.53
CA SER A 238 19.58 -30.23 3.59
C SER A 238 19.59 -28.91 4.38
N PHE A 239 20.16 -28.92 5.57
CA PHE A 239 20.32 -27.69 6.36
C PHE A 239 21.22 -26.68 5.64
N GLU A 240 22.30 -27.16 5.02
CA GLU A 240 23.27 -26.36 4.29
C GLU A 240 22.65 -25.69 3.04
N ASP A 241 21.81 -26.42 2.31
CA ASP A 241 21.06 -25.87 1.18
C ASP A 241 20.02 -24.85 1.65
N ALA A 242 19.36 -25.10 2.78
CA ALA A 242 18.38 -24.18 3.35
C ALA A 242 19.03 -22.85 3.77
N VAL A 243 20.20 -22.90 4.39
CA VAL A 243 20.98 -21.70 4.75
C VAL A 243 21.37 -20.92 3.50
N SER A 244 21.92 -21.61 2.49
CA SER A 244 22.35 -20.99 1.24
C SER A 244 21.20 -20.32 0.50
N GLU A 245 20.02 -20.98 0.45
CA GLU A 245 18.84 -20.41 -0.19
C GLU A 245 18.24 -19.26 0.62
N ALA A 246 18.24 -19.33 1.95
CA ALA A 246 17.80 -18.22 2.79
C ALA A 246 18.67 -16.97 2.59
N GLU A 247 19.99 -17.12 2.55
CA GLU A 247 20.91 -16.02 2.24
C GLU A 247 20.65 -15.41 0.85
N ASN A 248 20.44 -16.26 -0.17
CA ASN A 248 20.10 -15.86 -1.52
C ASN A 248 18.79 -15.06 -1.59
N LEU A 249 17.74 -15.53 -0.91
CA LEU A 249 16.43 -14.88 -0.86
C LEU A 249 16.48 -13.55 -0.10
N ILE A 250 17.21 -13.48 1.02
CA ILE A 250 17.41 -12.24 1.77
C ILE A 250 18.13 -11.20 0.91
N ARG A 251 19.22 -11.61 0.24
CA ARG A 251 19.97 -10.74 -0.68
C ARG A 251 19.09 -10.21 -1.81
N LYS A 252 18.40 -11.10 -2.54
CA LYS A 252 17.48 -10.70 -3.63
C LYS A 252 16.37 -9.77 -3.14
N SER A 253 15.76 -10.09 -1.99
CA SER A 253 14.70 -9.28 -1.38
C SER A 253 15.19 -7.87 -1.03
N ALA A 254 16.42 -7.74 -0.53
CA ALA A 254 17.05 -6.46 -0.23
C ALA A 254 17.38 -5.68 -1.52
N GLU A 255 17.95 -6.35 -2.54
CA GLU A 255 18.29 -5.74 -3.83
C GLU A 255 17.06 -5.19 -4.58
N TYR A 256 15.94 -5.91 -4.59
CA TYR A 256 14.68 -5.43 -5.17
C TYR A 256 14.21 -4.09 -4.59
N ARG A 257 14.52 -3.83 -3.31
CA ARG A 257 14.13 -2.60 -2.59
C ARG A 257 15.13 -1.45 -2.75
N MET A 258 16.23 -1.67 -3.47
CA MET A 258 17.22 -0.63 -3.75
C MET A 258 16.98 0.09 -5.08
N VAL A 259 16.01 -0.35 -5.88
CA VAL A 259 15.64 0.30 -7.14
C VAL A 259 14.86 1.58 -6.81
N SER A 260 15.51 2.75 -6.95
CA SER A 260 14.95 4.05 -6.59
C SER A 260 15.66 5.17 -7.38
N ASP A 261 14.93 6.20 -7.81
CA ASP A 261 15.50 7.40 -8.43
C ASP A 261 15.91 8.46 -7.39
N VAL A 262 15.69 8.15 -6.11
CA VAL A 262 16.11 8.96 -4.95
C VAL A 262 17.06 8.18 -4.04
N PRO A 263 17.93 8.85 -3.28
CA PRO A 263 18.84 8.19 -2.34
C PRO A 263 18.10 7.25 -1.37
N VAL A 264 18.73 6.14 -1.00
CA VAL A 264 18.16 5.15 -0.08
C VAL A 264 18.91 5.19 1.25
N GLY A 265 18.16 5.14 2.35
CA GLY A 265 18.68 5.02 3.71
C GLY A 265 18.18 3.75 4.40
N VAL A 266 18.81 3.38 5.50
CA VAL A 266 18.41 2.21 6.30
C VAL A 266 18.23 2.60 7.77
N PHE A 267 17.16 2.15 8.40
CA PHE A 267 17.05 2.24 9.85
C PHE A 267 17.86 1.14 10.51
N LEU A 268 18.82 1.52 11.36
CA LEU A 268 19.71 0.60 12.05
C LEU A 268 19.43 0.69 13.55
N SER A 269 18.71 -0.29 14.09
CA SER A 269 18.35 -0.34 15.52
C SER A 269 19.38 -1.09 16.38
N SER A 270 20.46 -1.58 15.77
CA SER A 270 21.42 -2.53 16.35
C SER A 270 20.83 -3.91 16.69
N GLY A 271 19.56 -4.16 16.37
CA GLY A 271 18.96 -5.49 16.43
C GLY A 271 19.44 -6.38 15.28
N PHE A 272 19.31 -7.70 15.44
CA PHE A 272 19.75 -8.70 14.47
C PHE A 272 19.20 -8.43 13.05
N ASP A 273 17.89 -8.18 12.92
CA ASP A 273 17.26 -8.00 11.61
C ASP A 273 17.77 -6.78 10.85
N SER A 274 17.78 -5.61 11.50
CA SER A 274 18.25 -4.36 10.89
C SER A 274 19.74 -4.41 10.55
N THR A 275 20.54 -5.09 11.37
CA THR A 275 21.98 -5.27 11.16
C THR A 275 22.23 -6.23 10.00
N LEU A 276 21.49 -7.33 9.92
CA LEU A 276 21.56 -8.29 8.82
C LEU A 276 21.25 -7.62 7.48
N ILE A 277 20.14 -6.88 7.39
CA ILE A 277 19.77 -6.18 6.16
C ILE A 277 20.80 -5.11 5.79
N THR A 278 21.27 -4.33 6.76
CA THR A 278 22.32 -3.32 6.51
C THR A 278 23.60 -3.97 6.00
N SER A 279 24.02 -5.09 6.61
CA SER A 279 25.19 -5.88 6.22
C SER A 279 25.07 -6.38 4.78
N VAL A 280 23.97 -7.05 4.46
CA VAL A 280 23.69 -7.61 3.13
C VAL A 280 23.69 -6.51 2.06
N LEU A 281 23.08 -5.35 2.35
CA LEU A 281 23.05 -4.23 1.41
C LEU A 281 24.42 -3.57 1.21
N GLN A 282 25.27 -3.54 2.23
CA GLN A 282 26.60 -2.93 2.17
C GLN A 282 27.66 -3.86 1.52
N GLN A 283 27.50 -5.18 1.63
CA GLN A 283 28.51 -6.19 1.28
C GLN A 283 29.11 -6.01 -0.13
N ASN A 284 28.29 -5.61 -1.11
CA ASN A 284 28.70 -5.45 -2.51
C ASN A 284 28.71 -3.97 -2.96
N ARG A 285 28.79 -3.02 -2.02
CA ARG A 285 28.78 -1.58 -2.32
C ARG A 285 30.05 -0.91 -1.81
N THR A 286 30.66 -0.12 -2.69
CA THR A 286 31.79 0.76 -2.34
C THR A 286 31.33 2.02 -1.63
N GLU A 287 30.14 2.53 -1.98
CA GLU A 287 29.52 3.66 -1.31
C GLU A 287 28.93 3.26 0.04
N LYS A 288 29.11 4.12 1.04
CA LYS A 288 28.57 3.91 2.38
C LYS A 288 27.07 4.17 2.40
N LEU A 289 26.29 3.22 2.90
CA LEU A 289 24.87 3.42 3.15
C LEU A 289 24.66 4.42 4.29
N LYS A 290 23.67 5.30 4.13
CA LYS A 290 23.24 6.21 5.18
C LYS A 290 22.35 5.45 6.15
N THR A 291 22.82 5.27 7.38
CA THR A 291 22.08 4.58 8.45
C THR A 291 21.54 5.57 9.46
N PHE A 292 20.32 5.34 9.93
CA PHE A 292 19.64 6.21 10.89
C PHE A 292 19.19 5.41 12.12
N THR A 293 19.45 5.96 13.30
CA THR A 293 19.04 5.37 14.60
C THR A 293 18.33 6.45 15.40
N ILE A 294 17.21 6.09 16.03
CA ILE A 294 16.47 6.98 16.94
C ILE A 294 16.51 6.37 18.33
N GLY A 295 16.84 7.18 19.32
CA GLY A 295 16.87 6.78 20.73
C GLY A 295 16.57 7.96 21.63
N PHE A 296 16.21 7.68 22.89
CA PHE A 296 16.03 8.70 23.91
C PHE A 296 17.33 8.89 24.68
N GLN A 297 17.64 10.13 25.02
CA GLN A 297 18.68 10.38 26.01
C GLN A 297 18.17 9.84 27.35
N MET A 298 18.76 8.73 27.81
CA MET A 298 18.44 8.17 29.13
C MET A 298 18.90 9.17 30.19
N VAL A 299 17.97 10.02 30.67
CA VAL A 299 18.11 10.60 32.00
C VAL A 299 17.89 9.42 32.95
N LEU A 300 18.88 9.13 33.81
CA LEU A 300 18.75 8.15 34.89
C LEU A 300 17.62 8.58 35.82
N MET A 301 16.38 8.24 35.45
CA MET A 301 15.21 8.42 36.28
C MET A 301 15.25 7.36 37.36
N SER A 302 15.06 7.77 38.62
CA SER A 302 15.09 6.88 39.78
C SER A 302 14.13 5.69 39.60
N GLN A 303 14.50 4.54 40.16
CA GLN A 303 13.79 3.25 40.03
C GLN A 303 12.29 3.30 40.37
N SER A 304 11.81 4.34 41.08
CA SER A 304 10.38 4.52 41.40
C SER A 304 9.51 4.89 40.19
N MET A 305 10.09 5.42 39.11
CA MET A 305 9.36 5.81 37.89
C MET A 305 9.29 4.69 36.85
N GLN A 306 10.23 3.74 36.85
CA GLN A 306 10.26 2.62 35.89
C GLN A 306 9.05 1.69 36.00
N LYS A 307 8.42 1.58 37.17
CA LYS A 307 7.24 0.72 37.37
C LYS A 307 5.93 1.25 36.75
N LYS A 308 5.90 2.49 36.25
CA LYS A 308 4.69 3.13 35.69
C LYS A 308 4.66 3.24 34.17
N LEU A 309 5.72 2.81 33.49
CA LEU A 309 5.75 2.76 32.03
C LEU A 309 5.51 1.30 31.62
N PRO A 310 4.32 0.95 31.06
CA PRO A 310 4.18 -0.34 30.42
C PRO A 310 5.25 -0.45 29.34
N ILE A 311 6.02 -1.53 29.42
CA ILE A 311 7.01 -1.94 28.43
C ILE A 311 6.22 -2.25 27.14
N ILE A 312 6.03 -1.21 26.31
CA ILE A 312 5.54 -1.31 24.93
C ILE A 312 6.75 -1.07 24.04
N TRP A 313 7.74 -1.95 24.12
CA TRP A 313 8.94 -1.87 23.28
C TRP A 313 9.35 -3.27 22.87
N GLU A 314 8.55 -3.90 22.00
CA GLU A 314 9.06 -5.02 21.19
C GLU A 314 8.23 -5.40 19.97
N GLN A 315 7.31 -4.58 19.46
CA GLN A 315 6.57 -4.94 18.26
C GLN A 315 6.54 -3.82 17.23
N THR A 316 7.06 -4.16 16.05
CA THR A 316 6.94 -3.46 14.76
C THR A 316 8.04 -2.46 14.40
N ILE A 317 9.30 -2.92 14.37
CA ILE A 317 10.17 -2.60 13.24
C ILE A 317 10.24 -3.87 12.41
N LEU A 318 9.19 -4.14 11.62
CA LEU A 318 9.33 -5.03 10.48
C LEU A 318 10.46 -4.46 9.62
N LEU A 319 11.31 -5.33 9.05
CA LEU A 319 12.31 -4.97 8.04
C LEU A 319 11.75 -3.94 7.04
N MET A 320 11.99 -2.66 7.30
CA MET A 320 11.64 -1.58 6.39
C MET A 320 12.95 -0.96 5.96
N ILE A 321 13.47 -1.41 4.82
CA ILE A 321 14.22 -0.51 3.95
C ILE A 321 13.21 0.56 3.57
N VAL A 322 13.35 1.74 4.19
CA VAL A 322 12.52 2.89 3.83
C VAL A 322 13.30 3.66 2.79
N LEU A 323 12.72 3.80 1.60
CA LEU A 323 13.16 4.79 0.63
C LEU A 323 12.92 6.17 1.25
N ILE A 324 13.96 6.70 1.88
CA ILE A 324 13.95 8.06 2.41
C ILE A 324 14.35 8.96 1.25
N LYS A 325 13.36 9.61 0.62
CA LYS A 325 13.66 10.76 -0.22
C LYS A 325 14.33 11.81 0.67
N MET A 326 15.65 11.91 0.58
CA MET A 326 16.41 12.92 1.28
C MET A 326 16.10 14.26 0.61
N LEU A 327 15.50 15.19 1.37
CA LEU A 327 15.30 16.57 0.96
C LEU A 327 16.63 17.31 0.80
#